data_AF-A0A7Y2A4M0-F1
#
_entry.id   AF-A0A7Y2A4M0-F1
#
_cell.length_a   1.000
_cell.length_b   1.000
_cell.length_c   1.000
_cell.angle_alpha   90.00
_cell.angle_beta   90.00
_cell.angle_gamma   90.00
#
_symmetry.space_group_name_H-M   'P 1'
#
loop_
_entity.id
_entity.type
_entity.pdbx_description
1 polymer ?
#
loop_
_entity_poly.entity_id
_entity_poly.type
_entity_poly.pdbx_seq_one_letter_code
_entity_poly.pdbx_strand_id
1 'polypeptide(L)'
;MPHLTATELWKLARVGRPTVAETTVVVPVTTHDIDDNEGTTALHLVADGELRLLTADGSSPALSPDGTRLAFLRSIDGRAQLHVMPVGGGEATLVTDAFPLGAGAPRWLPDGSGLVCAAHVYA
;
A
#
# COMPACT_ATOMS: atom_id res chain seq x y z
N MET A 1 -22.59 -21.07 22.62
CA MET A 1 -21.83 -19.82 22.40
C MET A 1 -20.92 -20.04 21.20
N PRO A 2 -20.91 -19.19 20.18
CA PRO A 2 -19.90 -19.30 19.14
C PRO A 2 -18.52 -19.13 19.80
N HIS A 3 -17.62 -20.07 19.53
CA HIS A 3 -16.24 -20.04 20.04
C HIS A 3 -15.34 -19.68 18.87
N LEU A 4 -14.57 -18.60 19.02
CA LEU A 4 -13.59 -18.20 18.03
C LEU A 4 -12.46 -19.22 17.99
N THR A 5 -12.25 -19.86 16.85
CA THR A 5 -11.15 -20.80 16.61
C THR A 5 -9.91 -20.08 16.09
N ALA A 6 -8.74 -20.74 16.18
CA ALA A 6 -7.52 -20.21 15.57
C ALA A 6 -7.70 -19.97 14.06
N THR A 7 -8.32 -20.90 13.34
CA THR A 7 -8.56 -20.79 11.90
C THR A 7 -9.44 -19.59 11.55
N GLU A 8 -10.48 -19.32 12.34
CA GLU A 8 -11.32 -18.13 12.15
C GLU A 8 -10.55 -16.84 12.41
N LEU A 9 -9.69 -16.81 13.44
CA LEU A 9 -8.82 -15.68 13.72
C LEU A 9 -7.86 -15.39 12.55
N TRP A 10 -7.32 -16.43 11.91
CA TRP A 10 -6.43 -16.29 10.75
C TRP A 10 -7.11 -15.70 9.51
N LYS A 11 -8.41 -15.99 9.33
CA LYS A 11 -9.23 -15.47 8.22
C LYS A 11 -9.64 -14.01 8.38
N LEU A 12 -9.43 -13.40 9.56
CA LEU A 12 -9.76 -11.99 9.77
C LEU A 12 -8.84 -11.08 8.95
N ALA A 13 -9.45 -10.09 8.30
CA ALA A 13 -8.72 -9.01 7.66
C ALA A 13 -7.96 -8.20 8.72
N ARG A 14 -6.71 -7.87 8.41
CA ARG A 14 -5.83 -7.09 9.29
C ARG A 14 -5.74 -5.67 8.76
N VAL A 15 -6.17 -4.72 9.57
CA VAL A 15 -6.02 -3.29 9.25
C VAL A 15 -4.61 -2.87 9.62
N GLY A 16 -3.83 -2.44 8.63
CA GLY A 16 -2.48 -1.93 8.83
C GLY A 16 -2.47 -0.43 9.15
N ARG A 17 -1.28 0.16 9.16
CA ARG A 17 -1.10 1.58 9.50
C ARG A 17 -1.71 2.49 8.42
N PRO A 18 -2.68 3.36 8.77
CA PRO A 18 -3.23 4.31 7.82
C PRO A 18 -2.21 5.41 7.47
N THR A 19 -2.34 5.97 6.27
CA THR A 19 -1.70 7.22 5.86
C THR A 19 -2.78 8.29 5.67
N VAL A 20 -2.46 9.53 6.03
CA VAL A 20 -3.41 10.65 6.06
C VAL A 20 -2.75 11.86 5.43
N ALA A 21 -3.50 12.58 4.59
CA ALA A 21 -3.14 13.90 4.08
C ALA A 21 -4.40 14.74 3.96
N GLU A 22 -4.38 15.94 4.55
CA GLU A 22 -5.57 16.79 4.72
C GLU A 22 -6.76 16.02 5.32
N THR A 23 -7.79 15.74 4.51
CA THR A 23 -8.99 14.97 4.85
C THR A 23 -9.00 13.57 4.23
N THR A 24 -7.97 13.23 3.46
CA THR A 24 -7.84 11.95 2.76
C THR A 24 -7.16 10.93 3.67
N VAL A 25 -7.77 9.75 3.81
CA VAL A 25 -7.21 8.64 4.60
C VAL A 25 -7.13 7.40 3.72
N VAL A 26 -5.94 6.81 3.61
CA VAL A 26 -5.74 5.52 2.94
C VAL A 26 -5.33 4.47 3.97
N VAL A 27 -6.00 3.33 3.93
CA VAL A 27 -5.85 2.23 4.88
C VAL A 27 -5.40 0.97 4.14
N PRO A 28 -4.26 0.37 4.51
CA PRO A 28 -3.89 -0.97 4.05
C PRO A 28 -4.71 -2.03 4.80
N VAL A 29 -5.27 -2.97 4.07
CA VAL A 29 -6.04 -4.10 4.60
C VAL A 29 -5.44 -5.39 4.06
N THR A 30 -4.95 -6.24 4.95
CA THR A 30 -4.29 -7.51 4.59
C THR A 30 -5.20 -8.70 4.88
N THR A 31 -5.47 -9.51 3.88
CA THR A 31 -6.10 -10.84 4.02
C THR A 31 -5.04 -11.92 3.88
N HIS A 32 -5.29 -13.10 4.43
CA HIS A 32 -4.37 -14.25 4.30
C HIS A 32 -5.14 -15.45 3.77
N ASP A 33 -4.56 -16.09 2.76
CA ASP A 33 -4.91 -17.44 2.36
C ASP A 33 -4.11 -18.42 3.24
N ILE A 34 -4.81 -19.32 3.92
CA ILE A 34 -4.20 -20.28 4.84
C ILE A 34 -3.62 -21.47 4.07
N ASP A 35 -4.29 -21.89 3.00
CA ASP A 35 -3.91 -23.07 2.24
C ASP A 35 -2.64 -22.80 1.45
N ASP A 36 -2.52 -21.59 0.89
CA ASP A 36 -1.33 -21.14 0.14
C ASP A 36 -0.28 -20.43 1.03
N ASN A 37 -0.61 -20.16 2.30
CA ASN A 37 0.22 -19.39 3.23
C ASN A 37 0.69 -18.04 2.65
N GLU A 38 -0.23 -17.33 1.99
CA GLU A 38 0.03 -16.08 1.29
C GLU A 38 -0.79 -14.92 1.86
N GLY A 39 -0.16 -13.78 2.09
CA GLY A 39 -0.80 -12.56 2.55
C GLY A 39 -0.90 -11.52 1.43
N THR A 40 -2.10 -11.05 1.13
CA THR A 40 -2.33 -9.98 0.13
C THR A 40 -2.78 -8.71 0.83
N THR A 41 -2.14 -7.58 0.51
CA THR A 41 -2.52 -6.27 1.04
C THR A 41 -3.16 -5.42 -0.03
N ALA A 42 -4.41 -5.02 0.20
CA ALA A 42 -5.13 -4.07 -0.61
C ALA A 42 -5.13 -2.69 0.06
N LEU A 43 -5.01 -1.63 -0.73
CA LEU A 43 -5.06 -0.25 -0.27
C LEU A 43 -6.46 0.33 -0.54
N HIS A 44 -7.08 0.86 0.51
CA HIS A 44 -8.43 1.41 0.45
C HIS A 44 -8.42 2.89 0.80
N LEU A 45 -9.14 3.71 0.04
CA LEU A 45 -9.52 5.06 0.45
C LEU A 45 -10.70 4.97 1.42
N VAL A 46 -10.67 5.75 2.50
CA VAL A 46 -11.86 6.00 3.34
C VAL A 46 -12.59 7.21 2.76
N ALA A 47 -13.83 7.01 2.31
CA ALA A 47 -14.69 8.07 1.78
C ALA A 47 -16.11 7.88 2.33
N ASP A 48 -16.67 8.92 2.94
CA ASP A 48 -18.04 8.90 3.51
C ASP A 48 -18.33 7.75 4.48
N GLY A 49 -17.31 7.31 5.22
CA GLY A 49 -17.40 6.18 6.16
C GLY A 49 -17.27 4.80 5.52
N GLU A 50 -17.09 4.74 4.20
CA GLU A 50 -16.96 3.51 3.42
C GLU A 50 -15.52 3.31 2.92
N LEU A 51 -15.14 2.05 2.71
CA LEU A 51 -13.85 1.69 2.10
C LEU A 51 -14.01 1.53 0.59
N ARG A 52 -13.27 2.34 -0.18
CA ARG A 52 -13.15 2.21 -1.63
C ARG A 52 -11.80 1.62 -1.99
N LEU A 53 -11.79 0.50 -2.70
CA LEU A 53 -10.56 -0.11 -3.21
C LEU A 53 -9.81 0.84 -4.17
N LEU A 54 -8.52 1.06 -3.94
CA LEU A 54 -7.62 1.75 -4.85
C LEU A 54 -6.75 0.75 -5.63
N THR A 55 -6.17 -0.22 -4.92
CA THR A 55 -5.36 -1.30 -5.51
C THR A 55 -5.44 -2.54 -4.63
N ALA A 56 -5.43 -3.72 -5.26
CA ALA A 56 -5.51 -5.01 -4.57
C ALA A 56 -4.15 -5.52 -4.07
N ASP A 57 -3.05 -4.93 -4.53
CA ASP A 57 -1.69 -5.46 -4.37
C ASP A 57 -0.68 -4.33 -4.08
N GLY A 58 -0.80 -3.74 -2.89
CA GLY A 58 0.01 -2.60 -2.48
C GLY A 58 0.35 -2.58 -1.00
N SER A 59 1.55 -2.11 -0.67
CA SER A 59 2.05 -1.98 0.69
C SER A 59 2.73 -0.63 0.91
N SER A 60 2.99 -0.28 2.18
CA SER A 60 3.67 0.97 2.56
C SER A 60 3.08 2.24 1.92
N PRO A 61 1.76 2.49 2.04
CA PRO A 61 1.13 3.64 1.41
C PRO A 61 1.64 4.97 1.98
N ALA A 62 1.81 5.96 1.11
CA ALA A 62 2.14 7.34 1.45
C ALA A 62 1.35 8.29 0.56
N LEU A 63 0.44 9.07 1.14
CA LEU A 63 -0.25 10.15 0.44
C LEU A 63 0.67 11.35 0.21
N SER A 64 0.53 12.00 -0.94
CA SER A 64 1.13 13.31 -1.18
C SER A 64 0.53 14.34 -0.23
N PRO A 65 1.24 15.45 0.08
CA PRO A 65 0.76 16.44 1.05
C PRO A 65 -0.61 17.03 0.72
N ASP A 66 -0.93 17.18 -0.56
CA ASP A 66 -2.21 17.65 -1.10
C ASP A 66 -3.29 16.55 -1.18
N GLY A 67 -2.99 15.31 -0.77
CA GLY A 67 -3.92 14.18 -0.79
C GLY A 67 -4.31 13.67 -2.18
N THR A 68 -3.72 14.19 -3.26
CA THR A 68 -4.17 13.86 -4.64
C THR A 68 -3.50 12.61 -5.21
N ARG A 69 -2.30 12.25 -4.71
CA ARG A 69 -1.50 11.12 -5.20
C ARG A 69 -1.17 10.16 -4.07
N LEU A 70 -1.15 8.88 -4.41
CA LEU A 70 -0.74 7.79 -3.52
C LEU A 70 0.52 7.15 -4.07
N ALA A 71 1.59 7.18 -3.28
CA ALA A 71 2.78 6.38 -3.51
C ALA A 71 2.70 5.08 -2.67
N PHE A 72 3.10 3.95 -3.24
CA PHE A 72 3.07 2.66 -2.56
C PHE A 72 4.06 1.68 -3.18
N LEU A 73 4.40 0.61 -2.46
CA LEU A 73 5.22 -0.47 -2.95
C LEU A 73 4.36 -1.61 -3.48
N ARG A 74 4.70 -2.12 -4.66
CA ARG A 74 4.14 -3.33 -5.26
C ARG A 74 5.26 -4.32 -5.56
N SER A 75 5.01 -5.62 -5.40
CA SER A 75 5.99 -6.64 -5.77
C SER A 75 6.00 -6.83 -7.29
N ILE A 76 7.16 -6.69 -7.92
CA ILE A 76 7.40 -7.05 -9.33
C ILE A 76 8.58 -8.02 -9.35
N ASP A 77 8.34 -9.25 -9.82
CA ASP A 77 9.30 -10.36 -9.81
C ASP A 77 9.99 -10.57 -8.45
N GLY A 78 9.21 -10.48 -7.37
CA GLY A 78 9.70 -10.67 -5.99
C GLY A 78 10.42 -9.45 -5.39
N ARG A 79 10.46 -8.32 -6.09
CA ARG A 79 11.10 -7.07 -5.62
C ARG A 79 10.06 -6.01 -5.35
N ALA A 80 10.18 -5.33 -4.21
CA ALA A 80 9.35 -4.18 -3.92
C ALA A 80 9.71 -3.01 -4.86
N GLN A 81 8.76 -2.54 -5.65
CA GLN A 81 8.92 -1.45 -6.60
C GLN A 81 7.94 -0.32 -6.27
N LEU A 82 8.43 0.91 -6.32
CA LEU A 82 7.63 2.08 -6.01
C LEU A 82 6.73 2.44 -7.18
N HIS A 83 5.46 2.61 -6.86
CA HIS A 83 4.43 3.03 -7.79
C HIS A 83 3.74 4.28 -7.27
N VAL A 84 3.23 5.10 -8.19
CA VAL A 84 2.43 6.29 -7.88
C VAL A 84 1.13 6.25 -8.69
N MET A 85 0.01 6.55 -8.05
CA MET A 85 -1.30 6.64 -8.71
C MET A 85 -2.13 7.82 -8.20
N PRO A 86 -3.13 8.30 -8.97
CA PRO A 86 -4.11 9.27 -8.46
C PRO A 86 -5.01 8.63 -7.41
N VAL A 87 -5.31 9.35 -6.32
CA VAL A 87 -6.26 8.89 -5.28
C VAL A 87 -7.69 8.78 -5.83
N GLY A 88 -8.05 9.59 -6.83
CA GLY A 88 -9.32 9.49 -7.55
C GLY A 88 -9.51 8.16 -8.30
N GLY A 89 -8.47 7.35 -8.42
CA GLY A 89 -8.44 6.15 -9.25
C GLY A 89 -7.68 6.36 -10.56
N GLY A 90 -7.32 5.27 -11.20
CA GLY A 90 -6.48 5.25 -12.41
C GLY A 90 -5.35 4.24 -12.28
N GLU A 91 -4.58 4.07 -13.35
CA GLU A 91 -3.43 3.15 -13.36
C GLU A 91 -2.27 3.70 -12.53
N ALA A 92 -1.54 2.79 -11.88
CA ALA A 92 -0.34 3.12 -11.14
C ALA A 92 0.87 3.13 -12.08
N THR A 93 1.68 4.19 -11.98
CA THR A 93 2.92 4.33 -12.75
C THR A 93 4.10 3.82 -11.92
N LEU A 94 4.90 2.93 -12.49
CA LEU A 94 6.19 2.48 -11.92
C LEU A 94 7.21 3.63 -11.97
N VAL A 95 7.81 3.98 -10.83
CA VAL A 95 8.77 5.10 -10.74
C VAL A 95 10.21 4.64 -10.43
N THR A 96 10.44 3.37 -10.11
CA THR A 96 11.76 2.84 -9.71
C THR A 96 12.25 1.69 -10.57
N ASP A 97 11.87 1.64 -11.85
CA ASP A 97 12.32 0.58 -12.78
C ASP A 97 13.85 0.42 -12.83
N ALA A 98 14.57 1.53 -12.63
CA ALA A 98 16.04 1.55 -12.57
C ALA A 98 16.64 0.94 -11.27
N PHE A 99 15.82 0.49 -10.31
CA PHE A 99 16.29 -0.06 -9.03
C PHE A 99 16.23 -1.60 -9.06
N PRO A 100 17.34 -2.28 -9.41
CA PRO A 100 17.33 -3.71 -9.69
C PRO A 100 17.08 -4.58 -8.45
N LEU A 101 17.28 -4.05 -7.24
CA LEU A 101 17.01 -4.74 -5.97
C LEU A 101 15.78 -4.18 -5.25
N GLY A 102 15.02 -3.29 -5.89
CA GLY A 102 13.82 -2.69 -5.34
C GLY A 102 14.02 -1.44 -4.48
N ALA A 103 12.90 -0.92 -4.01
CA ALA A 103 12.77 0.29 -3.21
C ALA A 103 12.16 -0.02 -1.84
N GLY A 104 12.62 0.70 -0.82
CA GLY A 104 12.01 0.76 0.50
C GLY A 104 10.84 1.73 0.57
N ALA A 105 10.21 1.80 1.74
CA ALA A 105 8.99 2.59 1.95
C ALA A 105 9.18 4.07 1.57
N PRO A 106 8.29 4.65 0.74
CA PRO A 106 8.42 6.02 0.27
C PRO A 106 8.00 7.06 1.31
N ARG A 107 8.50 8.29 1.11
CA ARG A 107 8.02 9.52 1.75
C ARG A 107 7.95 10.64 0.72
N TRP A 108 6.87 11.41 0.74
CA TRP A 108 6.77 12.61 -0.08
C TRP A 108 7.57 13.75 0.51
N LEU A 109 8.11 14.60 -0.37
CA LEU A 109 8.61 15.91 0.03
C LEU A 109 7.44 16.79 0.53
N PRO A 110 7.67 17.71 1.48
CA PRO A 110 6.59 18.55 2.04
C PRO A 110 5.85 19.40 1.01
N ASP A 111 6.51 19.75 -0.10
CA ASP A 111 5.94 20.52 -1.22
C ASP A 111 5.26 19.62 -2.27
N GLY A 112 5.31 18.30 -2.09
CA GLY A 112 4.78 17.31 -3.04
C GLY A 112 5.56 17.20 -4.36
N SER A 113 6.71 17.87 -4.50
CA SER A 113 7.45 17.89 -5.77
C SER A 113 8.16 16.56 -6.08
N GLY A 114 8.38 15.72 -5.08
CA GLY A 114 9.08 14.46 -5.24
C GLY A 114 8.91 13.46 -4.10
N LEU A 115 9.60 12.34 -4.24
CA LEU A 115 9.61 11.21 -3.31
C LEU A 115 11.04 10.91 -2.87
N VAL A 116 11.19 10.51 -1.61
CA VAL A 116 12.42 9.94 -1.04
C VAL A 116 12.13 8.49 -0.68
N CYS A 117 13.04 7.59 -1.04
CA CYS A 117 13.02 6.19 -0.64
C CYS A 117 14.47 5.69 -0.47
N ALA A 118 14.65 4.61 0.29
CA ALA A 118 15.91 3.86 0.32
C ALA A 118 15.89 2.83 -0.82
N ALA A 119 17.04 2.54 -1.42
CA ALA A 119 17.17 1.47 -2.40
C ALA A 119 18.54 0.81 -2.25
N HIS A 120 18.57 -0.51 -2.45
CA HIS A 120 19.83 -1.22 -2.61
C HIS A 120 20.21 -1.19 -4.09
N VAL A 121 21.43 -0.77 -4.38
CA VAL A 121 21.94 -0.65 -5.76
C VAL A 121 22.99 -1.72 -6.08
N TYR A 122 23.54 -2.36 -5.05
CA TYR A 122 24.49 -3.47 -5.14
C TYR A 122 24.17 -4.49 -4.05
N ALA A 123 24.45 -5.76 -4.34
CA ALA A 123 24.31 -6.90 -3.42
C ALA A 123 25.61 -7.16 -2.67
#